data_AF-A0A7Y5T8R6-F1
#
_entry.id   AF-A0A7Y5T8R6-F1
#
_cell.length_a   1.000
_cell.length_b   1.000
_cell.length_c   1.000
_cell.angle_alpha   90.00
_cell.angle_beta   90.00
_cell.angle_gamma   90.00
#
_symmetry.space_group_name_H-M   'P 1'
#
loop_
_entity.id
_entity.type
_entity.pdbx_description
1 polymer ?
#
loop_
_entity_poly.entity_id
_entity_poly.type
_entity_poly.pdbx_seq_one_letter_code
_entity_poly.pdbx_strand_id
1 'polypeptide(L)'
;MTASPATGPQGSVAAAYPSVPEGWTVVERRSAGPFTTGLTLVHRDGRRMEWSSRTHRKHASRLSRTHGAREGMLWAPHRASWWIAVLFMVGSTCFLVGPLTGFIDLVGARVDGLVFFVGSVFFTSAAALQWLETVNADHVPGQRLHGRLRVLTWEPHRVDWWSSGVQLLGTLFFNVTTFRALSTAPDASAYDRVVWQPDALGSVCFLVSGYLAYVEVAHGLLRLPPRTLEGTIGALNLFGCLAFGVSAVAGFVLPATGVEVNVSLTNASTAVGALAFLVGSALLLPDGARDPS
;
A
#
# COMPACT_ATOMS: atom_id res chain seq x y z
N MET A 1 51.52 20.23 30.16
CA MET A 1 50.32 20.77 29.51
C MET A 1 50.04 19.92 28.28
N THR A 2 49.20 18.90 28.41
CA THR A 2 48.75 18.03 27.32
C THR A 2 47.23 18.10 27.30
N ALA A 3 46.71 18.73 26.24
CA ALA A 3 45.29 19.00 26.10
C ALA A 3 44.50 17.70 25.85
N SER A 4 43.42 17.51 26.61
CA SER A 4 42.39 16.51 26.33
C SER A 4 41.66 16.85 25.02
N PRO A 5 41.30 15.87 24.18
CA PRO A 5 40.36 16.11 23.10
C PRO A 5 38.95 16.25 23.68
N ALA A 6 38.34 17.39 23.37
CA ALA A 6 37.00 17.76 23.77
C ALA A 6 35.94 16.76 23.25
N THR A 7 35.11 16.29 24.17
CA THR A 7 33.83 15.65 23.88
C THR A 7 32.91 16.65 23.19
N GLY A 8 32.74 16.49 21.87
CA GLY A 8 31.73 17.24 21.11
C GLY A 8 30.31 16.89 21.59
N PRO A 9 29.34 17.80 21.44
CA PRO A 9 28.00 17.62 21.97
C PRO A 9 27.32 16.42 21.30
N GLN A 10 26.84 15.50 22.13
CA GLN A 10 25.90 14.45 21.74
C GLN A 10 24.59 15.13 21.31
N GLY A 11 24.54 15.58 20.06
CA GLY A 11 23.28 15.92 19.41
C GLY A 11 22.38 14.69 19.49
N SER A 12 21.16 14.86 19.99
CA SER A 12 20.18 13.79 20.10
C SER A 12 20.02 13.12 18.73
N VAL A 13 20.63 11.96 18.55
CA VAL A 13 20.41 11.12 17.38
C VAL A 13 18.96 10.66 17.51
N ALA A 14 18.06 11.33 16.79
CA ALA A 14 16.69 10.85 16.60
C ALA A 14 16.81 9.36 16.26
N ALA A 15 16.20 8.52 17.10
CA ALA A 15 16.42 7.07 17.07
C ALA A 15 16.24 6.55 15.64
N ALA A 16 17.36 6.23 14.99
CA ALA A 16 17.34 5.90 13.58
C ALA A 16 16.64 4.55 13.39
N TYR A 17 15.53 4.52 12.67
CA TYR A 17 14.86 3.28 12.30
C TYR A 17 15.62 2.56 11.16
N PRO A 18 15.75 1.23 11.23
CA PRO A 18 15.41 0.35 12.35
C PRO A 18 16.48 0.40 13.46
N SER A 19 16.08 0.06 14.68
CA SER A 19 17.01 -0.12 15.79
C SER A 19 18.00 -1.24 15.49
N VAL A 20 19.28 -0.97 15.71
CA VAL A 20 20.36 -1.93 15.49
C VAL A 20 20.40 -2.94 16.64
N PRO A 21 20.43 -4.26 16.37
CA PRO A 21 20.51 -5.26 17.43
C PRO A 21 21.85 -5.17 18.19
N GLU A 22 21.86 -5.58 19.46
CA GLU A 22 23.09 -5.60 20.26
C GLU A 22 24.19 -6.44 19.59
N GLY A 23 25.42 -5.92 19.58
CA GLY A 23 26.57 -6.60 18.96
C GLY A 23 26.70 -6.42 17.44
N TRP A 24 25.77 -5.70 16.80
CA TRP A 24 25.82 -5.37 15.37
C TRP A 24 26.21 -3.91 15.14
N THR A 25 26.95 -3.65 14.06
CA THR A 25 27.31 -2.30 13.60
C THR A 25 26.83 -2.09 12.17
N VAL A 26 26.41 -0.86 11.86
CA VAL A 26 25.99 -0.47 10.50
C VAL A 26 27.24 -0.19 9.66
N VAL A 27 27.39 -0.95 8.58
CA VAL A 27 28.47 -0.77 7.59
C VAL A 27 27.99 0.08 6.42
N GLU A 28 26.74 -0.12 6.00
CA GLU A 28 26.14 0.63 4.90
C GLU A 28 24.69 0.97 5.23
N ARG A 29 24.25 2.17 4.87
CA ARG A 29 22.86 2.60 4.97
C ARG A 29 22.38 3.12 3.62
N ARG A 30 21.31 2.51 3.11
CA ARG A 30 20.56 2.99 1.95
C ARG A 30 19.32 3.73 2.44
N SER A 31 19.08 4.91 1.88
CA SER A 31 17.96 5.78 2.25
C SER A 31 17.26 6.32 1.01
N ALA A 32 15.96 6.53 1.14
CA ALA A 32 15.15 7.27 0.19
C ALA A 32 14.55 8.50 0.90
N GLY A 33 15.16 9.67 0.68
CA GLY A 33 14.81 10.88 1.44
C GLY A 33 15.07 10.69 2.94
N PRO A 34 14.10 10.99 3.83
CA PRO A 34 14.27 10.83 5.28
C PRO A 34 14.18 9.37 5.75
N PHE A 35 13.81 8.43 4.86
CA PHE A 35 13.53 7.05 5.24
C PHE A 35 14.71 6.13 4.94
N THR A 36 15.08 5.29 5.91
CA THR A 36 16.04 4.20 5.71
C THR A 36 15.33 3.05 4.97
N THR A 37 15.83 2.68 3.79
CA THR A 37 15.25 1.59 2.97
C THR A 37 16.11 0.32 2.99
N GLY A 38 17.37 0.41 3.44
CA GLY A 38 18.21 -0.76 3.67
C GLY A 38 19.42 -0.51 4.58
N LEU A 39 19.89 -1.55 5.24
CA LEU A 39 21.08 -1.56 6.08
C LEU A 39 21.91 -2.81 5.79
N THR A 40 23.22 -2.66 5.78
CA THR A 40 24.17 -3.77 5.86
C THR A 40 24.80 -3.74 7.24
N LEU A 41 24.51 -4.76 8.04
CA LEU A 41 24.96 -4.90 9.41
C LEU A 41 26.09 -5.94 9.49
N VAL A 42 27.11 -5.68 10.30
CA VAL A 42 28.17 -6.65 10.62
C VAL A 42 28.17 -6.91 12.13
N HIS A 43 28.17 -8.18 12.52
CA HIS A 43 28.29 -8.60 13.90
C HIS A 43 29.76 -8.65 14.33
N ARG A 44 30.02 -8.55 15.63
CA ARG A 44 31.38 -8.61 16.21
C ARG A 44 32.18 -9.87 15.86
N ASP A 45 31.51 -10.95 15.48
CA ASP A 45 32.13 -12.22 15.03
C ASP A 45 32.37 -12.29 13.50
N GLY A 46 32.12 -11.19 12.77
CA GLY A 46 32.32 -11.10 11.32
C GLY A 46 31.11 -11.52 10.48
N ARG A 47 30.00 -11.98 11.08
CA ARG A 47 28.76 -12.27 10.34
C ARG A 47 28.18 -11.00 9.71
N ARG A 48 27.65 -11.12 8.50
CA ARG A 48 26.96 -10.05 7.76
C ARG A 48 25.46 -10.33 7.73
N MET A 49 24.65 -9.29 7.91
CA MET A 49 23.21 -9.32 7.79
C MET A 49 22.77 -8.14 6.94
N GLU A 50 22.09 -8.43 5.84
CA GLU A 50 21.40 -7.42 5.06
C GLU A 50 19.98 -7.28 5.56
N TRP A 51 19.58 -6.05 5.83
CA TRP A 51 18.22 -5.69 6.21
C TRP A 51 17.65 -4.74 5.16
N SER A 52 16.39 -4.97 4.78
CA SER A 52 15.61 -4.03 3.97
C SER A 52 14.27 -3.78 4.67
N SER A 53 13.75 -2.55 4.55
CA SER A 53 12.46 -2.20 5.16
C SER A 53 11.32 -3.11 4.68
N ARG A 54 11.42 -3.56 3.42
CA ARG A 54 10.40 -4.38 2.77
C ARG A 54 10.46 -5.87 3.09
N THR A 55 11.66 -6.48 3.16
CA THR A 55 11.81 -7.88 3.63
C THR A 55 11.32 -7.99 5.07
N HIS A 56 11.60 -6.97 5.87
CA HIS A 56 11.14 -6.84 7.24
C HIS A 56 9.60 -6.76 7.33
N ARG A 57 8.94 -5.98 6.46
CA ARG A 57 7.47 -5.94 6.40
C ARG A 57 6.84 -7.31 6.11
N LYS A 58 7.38 -8.07 5.15
CA LYS A 58 6.77 -9.33 4.66
C LYS A 58 6.86 -10.49 5.64
N HIS A 59 8.03 -10.69 6.23
CA HIS A 59 8.31 -11.91 7.02
C HIS A 59 8.37 -11.64 8.53
N ALA A 60 8.42 -10.36 8.94
CA ALA A 60 8.51 -10.00 10.34
C ALA A 60 7.16 -9.57 10.94
N SER A 61 6.06 -9.57 10.17
CA SER A 61 4.73 -9.34 10.74
C SER A 61 4.18 -10.58 11.42
N ARG A 62 3.75 -10.40 12.67
CA ARG A 62 3.16 -11.46 13.51
C ARG A 62 1.97 -12.15 12.86
N LEU A 63 1.26 -11.45 11.98
CA LEU A 63 0.04 -11.90 11.29
C LEU A 63 0.32 -12.75 10.04
N SER A 64 1.55 -12.74 9.52
CA SER A 64 1.92 -13.43 8.27
C SER A 64 3.11 -14.38 8.40
N ARG A 65 3.57 -14.61 9.63
CA ARG A 65 4.61 -15.60 9.92
C ARG A 65 4.10 -17.02 9.70
N THR A 66 4.95 -17.84 9.11
CA THR A 66 4.76 -19.28 8.95
C THR A 66 4.77 -19.99 10.31
N HIS A 67 3.62 -20.50 10.73
CA HIS A 67 3.52 -21.43 11.86
C HIS A 67 3.71 -22.87 11.37
N GLY A 68 4.93 -23.25 10.97
CA GLY A 68 5.35 -24.65 10.77
C GLY A 68 4.58 -25.50 9.74
N ALA A 69 3.52 -24.98 9.11
CA ALA A 69 2.72 -25.68 8.13
C ALA A 69 3.35 -25.54 6.73
N ARG A 70 3.42 -26.67 6.01
CA ARG A 70 3.80 -26.71 4.59
C ARG A 70 2.68 -26.12 3.74
N GLU A 71 2.55 -24.80 3.76
CA GLU A 71 1.62 -24.07 2.90
C GLU A 71 2.19 -24.00 1.47
N GLY A 72 1.30 -24.09 0.48
CA GLY A 72 1.67 -24.02 -0.93
C GLY A 72 1.89 -22.58 -1.39
N MET A 73 2.56 -22.41 -2.53
CA MET A 73 2.89 -21.10 -3.10
C MET A 73 1.68 -20.19 -3.36
N LEU A 74 0.49 -20.76 -3.56
CA LEU A 74 -0.75 -20.02 -3.88
C LEU A 74 -1.82 -20.14 -2.79
N TRP A 75 -1.59 -20.95 -1.75
CA TRP A 75 -2.60 -21.29 -0.75
C TRP A 75 -1.99 -21.26 0.65
N ALA A 76 -2.20 -20.13 1.33
CA ALA A 76 -1.68 -19.85 2.67
C ALA A 76 -2.72 -19.10 3.54
N PRO A 77 -3.90 -19.67 3.77
CA PRO A 77 -5.03 -18.97 4.43
C PRO A 77 -4.77 -18.60 5.90
N HIS A 78 -3.68 -19.10 6.51
CA HIS A 78 -3.28 -18.70 7.86
C HIS A 78 -2.45 -17.43 7.89
N ARG A 79 -2.04 -16.88 6.73
CA ARG A 79 -1.29 -15.62 6.63
C ARG A 79 -2.21 -14.47 6.29
N ALA A 80 -2.09 -13.35 7.00
CA ALA A 80 -2.81 -12.12 6.66
C ALA A 80 -2.46 -11.61 5.25
N SER A 81 -1.22 -11.82 4.79
CA SER A 81 -0.74 -11.42 3.46
C SER A 81 -1.48 -12.13 2.33
N TRP A 82 -1.90 -13.38 2.55
CA TRP A 82 -2.75 -14.11 1.60
C TRP A 82 -4.14 -13.49 1.51
N TRP A 83 -4.76 -13.17 2.66
CA TRP A 83 -6.05 -12.49 2.69
C TRP A 83 -5.98 -11.09 2.08
N ILE A 84 -4.92 -10.32 2.32
CA ILE A 84 -4.70 -9.01 1.69
C ILE A 84 -4.71 -9.15 0.16
N ALA A 85 -3.98 -10.13 -0.38
CA ALA A 85 -3.97 -10.40 -1.81
C ALA A 85 -5.37 -10.77 -2.35
N VAL A 86 -6.06 -11.70 -1.69
CA VAL A 86 -7.41 -12.14 -2.09
C VAL A 86 -8.42 -10.99 -2.05
N LEU A 87 -8.43 -10.20 -0.97
CA LEU A 87 -9.35 -9.07 -0.82
C LEU A 87 -9.08 -8.00 -1.90
N PHE A 88 -7.81 -7.69 -2.18
CA PHE A 88 -7.49 -6.79 -3.29
C PHE A 88 -7.87 -7.36 -4.66
N MET A 89 -7.72 -8.66 -4.89
CA MET A 89 -8.16 -9.30 -6.14
C MET A 89 -9.68 -9.17 -6.31
N VAL A 90 -10.47 -9.53 -5.29
CA VAL A 90 -11.94 -9.43 -5.35
C VAL A 90 -12.38 -7.98 -5.56
N GLY A 91 -11.80 -7.04 -4.79
CA GLY A 91 -12.07 -5.61 -4.97
C GLY A 91 -11.74 -5.12 -6.38
N SER A 92 -10.57 -5.50 -6.89
CA SER A 92 -10.14 -5.14 -8.25
C SER A 92 -11.04 -5.73 -9.32
N THR A 93 -11.53 -6.96 -9.16
CA THR A 93 -12.47 -7.57 -10.10
C THR A 93 -13.78 -6.79 -10.17
N CYS A 94 -14.33 -6.33 -9.04
CA CYS A 94 -15.52 -5.48 -9.04
C CYS A 94 -15.30 -4.20 -9.88
N PHE A 95 -14.17 -3.52 -9.67
CA PHE A 95 -13.80 -2.30 -10.41
C PHE A 95 -13.39 -2.53 -11.85
N LEU A 96 -13.03 -3.77 -12.22
CA LEU A 96 -12.76 -4.16 -13.59
C LEU A 96 -14.05 -4.42 -14.36
N VAL A 97 -15.06 -5.00 -13.71
CA VAL A 97 -16.31 -5.43 -14.35
C VAL A 97 -17.30 -4.27 -14.53
N GLY A 98 -17.49 -3.43 -13.50
CA GLY A 98 -18.45 -2.32 -13.55
C GLY A 98 -18.33 -1.42 -14.79
N PRO A 99 -17.13 -0.91 -15.13
CA PRO A 99 -16.95 -0.03 -16.27
C PRO A 99 -16.99 -0.70 -17.65
N LEU A 100 -17.18 -2.03 -17.72
CA LEU A 100 -17.22 -2.72 -19.02
C LEU A 100 -18.45 -2.29 -19.81
N THR A 101 -18.24 -2.08 -21.11
CA THR A 101 -19.33 -1.71 -22.04
C THR A 101 -20.47 -2.73 -21.98
N GLY A 102 -21.70 -2.26 -21.77
CA GLY A 102 -22.90 -3.09 -21.67
C GLY A 102 -23.16 -3.72 -20.31
N PHE A 103 -22.26 -3.59 -19.32
CA PHE A 103 -22.51 -4.13 -17.97
C PHE A 103 -23.67 -3.41 -17.29
N ILE A 104 -23.65 -2.07 -17.30
CA ILE A 104 -24.74 -1.25 -16.72
C ILE A 104 -26.09 -1.50 -17.41
N ASP A 105 -26.10 -1.75 -18.72
CA ASP A 105 -27.34 -2.07 -19.48
C ASP A 105 -27.89 -3.46 -19.10
N LEU A 106 -27.01 -4.39 -18.73
CA LEU A 106 -27.37 -5.75 -18.32
C LEU A 106 -27.94 -5.80 -16.90
N VAL A 107 -27.33 -5.09 -15.95
CA VAL A 107 -27.66 -5.22 -14.52
C VAL A 107 -28.42 -4.02 -13.94
N GLY A 108 -28.44 -2.90 -14.67
CA GLY A 108 -29.00 -1.63 -14.22
C GLY A 108 -28.08 -0.84 -13.27
N ALA A 109 -28.25 0.48 -13.25
CA ALA A 109 -27.41 1.42 -12.49
C ALA A 109 -27.28 1.08 -10.99
N ARG A 110 -28.33 0.54 -10.37
CA ARG A 110 -28.30 0.16 -8.95
C ARG A 110 -27.34 -0.99 -8.68
N VAL A 111 -27.36 -2.03 -9.52
CA VAL A 111 -26.49 -3.20 -9.34
C VAL A 111 -25.06 -2.84 -9.71
N ASP A 112 -24.87 -2.04 -10.76
CA ASP A 112 -23.57 -1.49 -11.13
C ASP A 112 -22.92 -0.71 -9.97
N GLY A 113 -23.64 0.25 -9.39
CA GLY A 113 -23.17 0.96 -8.19
C GLY A 113 -22.90 0.04 -7.00
N LEU A 114 -23.70 -1.02 -6.80
CA LEU A 114 -23.46 -2.00 -5.73
C LEU A 114 -22.17 -2.79 -5.95
N VAL A 115 -21.82 -3.12 -7.19
CA VAL A 115 -20.55 -3.79 -7.52
C VAL A 115 -19.38 -2.91 -7.10
N PHE A 116 -19.39 -1.62 -7.43
CA PHE A 116 -18.36 -0.68 -6.99
C PHE A 116 -18.29 -0.53 -5.47
N PHE A 117 -19.44 -0.43 -4.80
CA PHE A 117 -19.49 -0.32 -3.33
C PHE A 117 -18.96 -1.59 -2.64
N VAL A 118 -19.35 -2.78 -3.10
CA VAL A 118 -18.83 -4.05 -2.58
C VAL A 118 -17.31 -4.13 -2.82
N GLY A 119 -16.84 -3.75 -4.00
CA GLY A 119 -15.42 -3.68 -4.31
C GLY A 119 -14.65 -2.76 -3.36
N SER A 120 -15.20 -1.60 -3.01
CA SER A 120 -14.55 -0.63 -2.12
C SER A 120 -14.47 -1.14 -0.67
N VAL A 121 -15.44 -1.93 -0.22
CA VAL A 121 -15.39 -2.61 1.10
C VAL A 121 -14.26 -3.63 1.13
N PHE A 122 -14.06 -4.39 0.05
CA PHE A 122 -12.93 -5.33 -0.05
C PHE A 122 -11.58 -4.62 -0.05
N PHE A 123 -11.43 -3.53 -0.82
CA PHE A 123 -10.24 -2.68 -0.78
C PHE A 123 -9.96 -2.12 0.62
N THR A 124 -10.99 -1.62 1.31
CA THR A 124 -10.88 -1.10 2.68
C THR A 124 -10.43 -2.18 3.66
N SER A 125 -11.00 -3.38 3.54
CA SER A 125 -10.64 -4.52 4.39
C SER A 125 -9.19 -4.96 4.15
N ALA A 126 -8.74 -5.00 2.89
CA ALA A 126 -7.36 -5.30 2.54
C ALA A 126 -6.39 -4.25 3.11
N ALA A 127 -6.70 -2.96 2.94
CA ALA A 127 -5.89 -1.86 3.47
C ALA A 127 -5.83 -1.87 5.01
N ALA A 128 -6.94 -2.21 5.68
CA ALA A 128 -6.98 -2.35 7.13
C ALA A 128 -6.11 -3.52 7.62
N LEU A 129 -6.16 -4.67 6.95
CA LEU A 129 -5.26 -5.79 7.24
C LEU A 129 -3.79 -5.42 6.98
N GLN A 130 -3.49 -4.73 5.88
CA GLN A 130 -2.13 -4.28 5.58
C GLN A 130 -1.61 -3.27 6.61
N TRP A 131 -2.47 -2.37 7.11
CA TRP A 131 -2.14 -1.50 8.23
C TRP A 131 -1.82 -2.29 9.50
N LEU A 132 -2.65 -3.28 9.85
CA LEU A 132 -2.42 -4.17 10.98
C LEU A 132 -1.11 -4.95 10.83
N GLU A 133 -0.77 -5.41 9.61
CA GLU A 133 0.52 -6.05 9.34
C GLU A 133 1.69 -5.11 9.61
N THR A 134 1.61 -3.86 9.14
CA THR A 134 2.66 -2.85 9.29
C THR A 134 2.94 -2.52 10.76
N VAL A 135 1.90 -2.26 11.56
CA VAL A 135 2.04 -1.87 12.98
C VAL A 135 2.41 -3.06 13.90
N ASN A 136 2.22 -4.29 13.41
CA ASN A 136 2.63 -5.53 14.08
C ASN A 136 3.85 -6.20 13.44
N ALA A 137 4.57 -5.51 12.55
CA ALA A 137 5.90 -5.91 12.12
C ALA A 137 6.87 -5.84 13.32
N ASP A 138 7.88 -6.73 13.32
CA ASP A 138 9.00 -6.63 14.25
C ASP A 138 9.67 -5.24 14.12
N HIS A 139 10.43 -4.79 15.11
CA HIS A 139 11.09 -3.46 15.08
C HIS A 139 12.61 -3.55 14.96
N VAL A 140 13.15 -4.64 15.48
CA VAL A 140 14.58 -4.94 15.48
C VAL A 140 14.79 -6.16 14.56
N PRO A 141 15.72 -6.09 13.60
CA PRO A 141 16.06 -7.23 12.76
C PRO A 141 16.42 -8.46 13.62
N GLY A 142 15.76 -9.59 13.38
CA GLY A 142 16.02 -10.84 14.10
C GLY A 142 15.42 -10.93 15.51
N GLN A 143 14.77 -9.88 16.04
CA GLN A 143 14.01 -9.99 17.29
C GLN A 143 12.52 -9.98 17.01
N ARG A 144 11.88 -11.08 17.43
CA ARG A 144 10.44 -11.22 17.33
C ARG A 144 9.77 -10.32 18.35
N LEU A 145 8.77 -9.58 17.90
CA LEU A 145 7.89 -8.86 18.80
C LEU A 145 7.12 -9.88 19.66
N HIS A 146 7.14 -9.70 20.98
CA HIS A 146 6.38 -10.46 21.99
C HIS A 146 5.40 -9.49 22.69
N GLY A 147 4.14 -9.90 22.97
CA GLY A 147 3.10 -8.99 23.49
C GLY A 147 1.74 -9.03 22.77
N ARG A 148 0.84 -8.10 23.08
CA ARG A 148 -0.52 -7.98 22.50
C ARG A 148 -0.51 -7.42 21.07
N LEU A 149 -1.58 -7.66 20.31
CA LEU A 149 -1.80 -7.04 19.00
C LEU A 149 -1.96 -5.53 19.15
N ARG A 150 -1.26 -4.78 18.32
CA ARG A 150 -1.36 -3.32 18.24
C ARG A 150 -2.27 -2.95 17.07
N VAL A 151 -3.16 -1.98 17.28
CA VAL A 151 -4.07 -1.48 16.24
C VAL A 151 -3.63 -0.10 15.76
N LEU A 152 -3.00 0.67 16.64
CA LEU A 152 -2.50 2.01 16.36
C LEU A 152 -1.13 2.18 17.00
N THR A 153 -0.15 2.61 16.19
CA THR A 153 1.18 3.01 16.66
C THR A 153 1.57 4.31 15.99
N TRP A 154 2.45 5.07 16.65
CA TRP A 154 3.00 6.30 16.09
C TRP A 154 4.45 6.07 15.67
N GLU A 155 4.66 5.82 14.38
CA GLU A 155 5.98 5.45 13.83
C GLU A 155 6.31 6.26 12.56
N PRO A 156 6.39 7.60 12.64
CA PRO A 156 6.52 8.46 11.47
C PRO A 156 7.84 8.31 10.69
N HIS A 157 8.83 7.62 11.26
CA HIS A 157 10.12 7.35 10.62
C HIS A 157 10.07 6.16 9.65
N ARG A 158 8.92 5.50 9.52
CA ARG A 158 8.69 4.32 8.69
C ARG A 158 7.94 4.69 7.42
N VAL A 159 8.53 4.41 6.27
CA VAL A 159 7.89 4.66 4.96
C VAL A 159 6.65 3.78 4.77
N ASP A 160 6.68 2.55 5.26
CA ASP A 160 5.57 1.60 5.18
C ASP A 160 4.41 1.99 6.09
N TRP A 161 4.68 2.64 7.23
CA TRP A 161 3.66 3.25 8.09
C TRP A 161 2.90 4.36 7.35
N TRP A 162 3.60 5.28 6.70
CA TRP A 162 2.97 6.32 5.89
C TRP A 162 2.23 5.74 4.68
N SER A 163 2.84 4.81 3.95
CA SER A 163 2.22 4.18 2.79
C SER A 163 0.91 3.46 3.18
N SER A 164 0.95 2.55 4.16
CA SER A 164 -0.25 1.81 4.57
C SER A 164 -1.31 2.70 5.24
N GLY A 165 -0.91 3.70 6.03
CA GLY A 165 -1.83 4.62 6.68
C GLY A 165 -2.56 5.54 5.70
N VAL A 166 -1.82 6.14 4.75
CA VAL A 166 -2.41 6.98 3.70
C VAL A 166 -3.28 6.14 2.76
N GLN A 167 -2.90 4.89 2.47
CA GLN A 167 -3.73 3.99 1.67
C GLN A 167 -5.06 3.68 2.36
N LEU A 168 -5.03 3.35 3.66
CA LEU A 168 -6.24 3.09 4.43
C LEU A 168 -7.16 4.32 4.42
N LEU A 169 -6.61 5.52 4.63
CA LEU A 169 -7.38 6.75 4.53
C LEU A 169 -8.00 6.94 3.14
N GLY A 170 -7.24 6.66 2.08
CA GLY A 170 -7.73 6.69 0.70
C GLY A 170 -8.92 5.75 0.48
N THR A 171 -8.84 4.51 0.98
CA THR A 171 -9.94 3.55 0.86
C THR A 171 -11.21 3.99 1.61
N LEU A 172 -11.08 4.69 2.74
CA LEU A 172 -12.23 5.23 3.45
C LEU A 172 -12.94 6.33 2.65
N PHE A 173 -12.19 7.27 2.06
CA PHE A 173 -12.79 8.27 1.19
C PHE A 173 -13.48 7.66 -0.01
N PHE A 174 -12.85 6.67 -0.63
CA PHE A 174 -13.42 5.94 -1.76
C PHE A 174 -14.67 5.12 -1.39
N ASN A 175 -14.70 4.56 -0.18
CA ASN A 175 -15.88 3.88 0.35
C ASN A 175 -17.04 4.86 0.56
N VAL A 176 -16.76 6.07 1.07
CA VAL A 176 -17.76 7.14 1.17
C VAL A 176 -18.29 7.52 -0.21
N THR A 177 -17.42 7.74 -1.20
CA THR A 177 -17.82 8.02 -2.60
C THR A 177 -18.75 6.95 -3.14
N THR A 178 -18.32 5.69 -3.11
CA THR A 178 -19.09 4.57 -3.70
C THR A 178 -20.41 4.35 -2.99
N PHE A 179 -20.47 4.54 -1.66
CA PHE A 179 -21.72 4.51 -0.91
C PHE A 179 -22.66 5.66 -1.31
N ARG A 180 -22.14 6.89 -1.43
CA ARG A 180 -22.95 8.06 -1.80
C ARG A 180 -23.45 7.98 -3.22
N ALA A 181 -22.66 7.43 -4.14
CA ALA A 181 -23.04 7.20 -5.53
C ALA A 181 -24.30 6.31 -5.67
N LEU A 182 -24.55 5.38 -4.73
CA LEU A 182 -25.77 4.56 -4.72
C LEU A 182 -27.07 5.35 -4.55
N SER A 183 -26.98 6.57 -4.03
CA SER A 183 -28.13 7.38 -3.59
C SER A 183 -28.17 8.77 -4.19
N THR A 184 -27.14 9.16 -4.96
CA THR A 184 -26.97 10.53 -5.47
C THR A 184 -26.95 10.49 -6.99
N ALA A 185 -27.90 11.19 -7.62
CA ALA A 185 -27.92 11.31 -9.07
C ALA A 185 -26.76 12.21 -9.57
N PRO A 186 -26.16 11.92 -10.74
CA PRO A 186 -25.05 12.72 -11.30
C PRO A 186 -25.37 14.20 -11.53
N ASP A 187 -26.62 14.53 -11.85
CA ASP A 187 -27.12 15.89 -12.11
C ASP A 187 -27.49 16.67 -10.84
N ALA A 188 -27.35 16.06 -9.66
CA ALA A 188 -27.63 16.73 -8.41
C ALA A 188 -26.58 17.83 -8.14
N SER A 189 -27.04 19.00 -7.70
CA SER A 189 -26.16 20.14 -7.37
C SER A 189 -25.15 19.86 -6.24
N ALA A 190 -25.32 18.77 -5.50
CA ALA A 190 -24.41 18.32 -4.45
C ALA A 190 -23.45 17.20 -4.89
N TYR A 191 -23.57 16.66 -6.11
CA TYR A 191 -22.82 15.49 -6.58
C TYR A 191 -21.31 15.66 -6.40
N ASP A 192 -20.76 16.79 -6.87
CA ASP A 192 -19.34 17.06 -6.77
C ASP A 192 -18.84 17.06 -5.33
N ARG A 193 -19.68 17.51 -4.38
CA ARG A 193 -19.31 17.62 -2.97
C ARG A 193 -19.37 16.27 -2.25
N VAL A 194 -20.34 15.42 -2.58
CA VAL A 194 -20.63 14.21 -1.80
C VAL A 194 -20.12 12.92 -2.45
N VAL A 195 -19.85 12.94 -3.76
CA VAL A 195 -19.34 11.79 -4.53
C VAL A 195 -17.94 12.08 -5.06
N TRP A 196 -17.77 13.14 -5.87
CA TRP A 196 -16.51 13.40 -6.56
C TRP A 196 -15.37 13.89 -5.64
N GLN A 197 -15.65 14.80 -4.69
CA GLN A 197 -14.61 15.33 -3.79
C GLN A 197 -13.92 14.24 -2.96
N PRO A 198 -14.66 13.32 -2.30
CA PRO A 198 -14.01 12.20 -1.63
C PRO A 198 -13.29 11.27 -2.61
N ASP A 199 -13.74 11.13 -3.86
CA ASP A 199 -13.08 10.32 -4.89
C ASP A 199 -11.70 10.90 -5.26
N ALA A 200 -11.66 12.22 -5.50
CA ALA A 200 -10.44 12.95 -5.79
C ALA A 200 -9.46 12.88 -4.62
N LEU A 201 -9.94 13.06 -3.39
CA LEU A 201 -9.11 12.91 -2.18
C LEU A 201 -8.59 11.47 -2.01
N GLY A 202 -9.43 10.46 -2.26
CA GLY A 202 -9.05 9.05 -2.25
C GLY A 202 -7.95 8.75 -3.28
N SER A 203 -8.11 9.24 -4.50
CA SER A 203 -7.14 9.11 -5.60
C SER A 203 -5.80 9.75 -5.27
N VAL A 204 -5.79 10.95 -4.67
CA VAL A 204 -4.56 11.59 -4.17
C VAL A 204 -3.89 10.73 -3.09
N CYS A 205 -4.66 10.20 -2.14
CA CYS A 205 -4.13 9.30 -1.11
C CYS A 205 -3.49 8.05 -1.73
N PHE A 206 -4.16 7.40 -2.69
CA PHE A 206 -3.62 6.23 -3.38
C PHE A 206 -2.35 6.55 -4.16
N LEU A 207 -2.28 7.70 -4.83
CA LEU A 207 -1.08 8.12 -5.54
C LEU A 207 0.10 8.36 -4.59
N VAL A 208 -0.13 9.07 -3.49
CA VAL A 208 0.90 9.30 -2.46
C VAL A 208 1.37 7.98 -1.86
N SER A 209 0.45 7.11 -1.47
CA SER A 209 0.79 5.80 -0.90
C SER A 209 1.53 4.90 -1.89
N GLY A 210 1.04 4.82 -3.13
CA GLY A 210 1.65 4.03 -4.20
C GLY A 210 3.05 4.52 -4.53
N TYR A 211 3.27 5.83 -4.54
CA TYR A 211 4.59 6.42 -4.72
C TYR A 211 5.53 6.11 -3.55
N LEU A 212 5.07 6.19 -2.30
CA LEU A 212 5.89 5.81 -1.14
C LEU A 212 6.30 4.33 -1.19
N ALA A 213 5.37 3.43 -1.54
CA ALA A 213 5.66 2.01 -1.71
C ALA A 213 6.61 1.74 -2.89
N TYR A 214 6.51 2.50 -3.97
CA TYR A 214 7.41 2.43 -5.12
C TYR A 214 8.83 2.87 -4.75
N VAL A 215 8.96 4.00 -4.06
CA VAL A 215 10.23 4.56 -3.57
C VAL A 215 10.92 3.61 -2.60
N GLU A 216 10.15 2.95 -1.73
CA GLU A 216 10.67 1.93 -0.83
C GLU A 216 11.37 0.80 -1.60
N VAL A 217 10.78 0.30 -2.69
CA VAL A 217 11.34 -0.77 -3.53
C VAL A 217 12.50 -0.30 -4.39
N ALA A 218 12.42 0.92 -4.92
CA ALA A 218 13.45 1.50 -5.75
C ALA A 218 14.69 1.95 -4.95
N HIS A 219 14.59 1.96 -3.61
CA HIS A 219 15.60 2.50 -2.70
C HIS A 219 16.01 3.94 -3.07
N GLY A 220 15.07 4.74 -3.61
CA GLY A 220 15.35 6.09 -4.08
C GLY A 220 14.14 6.76 -4.71
N LEU A 221 14.12 8.09 -4.66
CA LEU A 221 12.97 8.90 -5.13
C LEU A 221 12.78 8.87 -6.65
N LEU A 222 13.88 8.79 -7.41
CA LEU A 222 13.87 8.87 -8.88
C LEU A 222 14.44 7.61 -9.53
N ARG A 223 14.64 6.53 -8.76
CA ARG A 223 15.20 5.28 -9.27
C ARG A 223 14.08 4.41 -9.82
N LEU A 224 14.39 3.64 -10.86
CA LEU A 224 13.52 2.55 -11.28
C LEU A 224 13.66 1.38 -10.30
N PRO A 225 12.56 0.68 -9.98
CA PRO A 225 12.64 -0.50 -9.14
C PRO A 225 13.46 -1.58 -9.86
N PRO A 226 14.15 -2.44 -9.10
CA PRO A 226 14.84 -3.59 -9.69
C PRO A 226 13.84 -4.48 -10.43
N ARG A 227 14.30 -5.21 -11.45
CA ARG A 227 13.49 -6.19 -12.21
C ARG A 227 13.24 -7.46 -11.40
N THR A 228 12.65 -7.31 -10.23
CA THR A 228 12.21 -8.37 -9.34
C THR A 228 10.69 -8.41 -9.30
N LEU A 229 10.11 -9.51 -8.81
CA LEU A 229 8.67 -9.63 -8.59
C LEU A 229 8.12 -8.44 -7.77
N GLU A 230 8.89 -8.01 -6.77
CA GLU A 230 8.55 -6.87 -5.93
C GLU A 230 8.53 -5.54 -6.69
N GLY A 231 9.51 -5.33 -7.57
CA GLY A 231 9.57 -4.16 -8.44
C GLY A 231 8.39 -4.12 -9.40
N THR A 232 8.01 -5.27 -9.97
CA THR A 232 6.82 -5.40 -10.81
C THR A 232 5.55 -5.07 -10.04
N ILE A 233 5.36 -5.62 -8.84
CA ILE A 233 4.19 -5.33 -7.99
C ILE A 233 4.13 -3.83 -7.65
N GLY A 234 5.26 -3.24 -7.23
CA GLY A 234 5.32 -1.81 -6.91
C GLY A 234 5.01 -0.91 -8.12
N ALA A 235 5.52 -1.26 -9.30
CA ALA A 235 5.25 -0.53 -10.53
C ALA A 235 3.79 -0.65 -10.98
N LEU A 236 3.21 -1.86 -10.93
CA LEU A 236 1.80 -2.08 -11.24
C LEU A 236 0.88 -1.31 -10.30
N ASN A 237 1.21 -1.29 -9.00
CA ASN A 237 0.44 -0.54 -8.01
C ASN A 237 0.46 0.97 -8.31
N LEU A 238 1.64 1.56 -8.55
CA LEU A 238 1.75 2.97 -8.90
C LEU A 238 1.03 3.30 -10.22
N PHE A 239 1.15 2.43 -11.23
CA PHE A 239 0.43 2.58 -12.50
C PHE A 239 -1.08 2.53 -12.31
N GLY A 240 -1.58 1.61 -11.48
CA GLY A 240 -2.99 1.55 -11.09
C GLY A 240 -3.47 2.85 -10.44
N CYS A 241 -2.71 3.39 -9.48
CA CYS A 241 -3.03 4.67 -8.83
C CYS A 241 -3.10 5.84 -9.83
N LEU A 242 -2.19 5.88 -10.82
CA LEU A 242 -2.20 6.90 -11.86
C LEU A 242 -3.44 6.78 -12.75
N ALA A 243 -3.81 5.56 -13.15
CA ALA A 243 -5.00 5.32 -13.95
C ALA A 243 -6.29 5.72 -13.21
N PHE A 244 -6.43 5.38 -11.92
CA PHE A 244 -7.54 5.86 -11.10
C PHE A 244 -7.54 7.37 -10.92
N GLY A 245 -6.36 8.01 -10.80
CA GLY A 245 -6.25 9.46 -10.79
C GLY A 245 -6.75 10.11 -12.08
N VAL A 246 -6.46 9.52 -13.24
CA VAL A 246 -7.02 9.96 -14.54
C VAL A 246 -8.54 9.79 -14.55
N SER A 247 -9.05 8.68 -14.01
CA SER A 247 -10.49 8.45 -13.89
C SER A 247 -11.18 9.52 -13.05
N ALA A 248 -10.63 9.87 -11.90
CA ALA A 248 -11.20 10.91 -11.03
C ALA A 248 -11.26 12.27 -11.74
N VAL A 249 -10.24 12.63 -12.53
CA VAL A 249 -10.26 13.88 -13.32
C VAL A 249 -11.30 13.81 -14.45
N ALA A 250 -11.41 12.66 -15.14
CA ALA A 250 -12.35 12.47 -16.24
C ALA A 250 -13.82 12.39 -15.77
N GLY A 251 -14.06 11.89 -14.56
CA GLY A 251 -15.37 11.75 -13.94
C GLY A 251 -15.86 13.01 -13.21
N PHE A 252 -15.17 14.14 -13.35
CA PHE A 252 -15.66 15.42 -12.83
C PHE A 252 -16.95 15.82 -13.56
N VAL A 253 -18.00 16.17 -12.81
CA VAL A 253 -19.27 16.61 -13.40
C VAL A 253 -19.22 18.13 -13.53
N LEU A 254 -19.44 18.63 -14.76
CA LEU A 254 -19.44 20.06 -15.02
C LEU A 254 -20.69 20.71 -14.41
N PRO A 255 -20.56 21.67 -13.46
CA PRO A 255 -21.73 22.27 -12.81
C PRO A 255 -22.67 23.00 -13.77
N ALA A 256 -22.15 23.46 -14.90
CA ALA A 256 -22.92 24.18 -15.92
C ALA A 256 -23.80 23.26 -16.77
N THR A 257 -23.41 21.99 -16.97
CA THR A 257 -24.11 21.05 -17.87
C THR A 257 -24.69 19.84 -17.15
N GLY A 258 -24.22 19.51 -15.94
CA GLY A 258 -24.61 18.29 -15.22
C GLY A 258 -24.08 17.01 -15.85
N VAL A 259 -23.12 17.12 -16.78
CA VAL A 259 -22.53 15.99 -17.51
C VAL A 259 -21.07 15.81 -17.09
N GLU A 260 -20.64 14.55 -16.96
CA GLU A 260 -19.23 14.21 -16.75
C GLU A 260 -18.33 14.72 -17.88
N VAL A 261 -17.10 15.13 -17.55
CA VAL A 261 -16.11 15.58 -18.52
C VAL A 261 -15.86 14.54 -19.61
N ASN A 262 -15.67 13.27 -19.25
CA ASN A 262 -15.50 12.20 -20.23
C ASN A 262 -15.77 10.80 -19.63
N VAL A 263 -17.03 10.35 -19.72
CA VAL A 263 -17.48 9.03 -19.24
C VAL A 263 -16.64 7.88 -19.81
N SER A 264 -16.32 7.92 -21.11
CA SER A 264 -15.53 6.86 -21.77
C SER A 264 -14.13 6.75 -21.19
N LEU A 265 -13.49 7.90 -20.90
CA LEU A 265 -12.16 7.93 -20.29
C LEU A 265 -12.23 7.51 -18.81
N THR A 266 -13.25 7.93 -18.06
CA THR A 266 -13.52 7.47 -16.69
C THR A 266 -13.57 5.93 -16.64
N ASN A 267 -14.40 5.33 -17.49
CA ASN A 267 -14.57 3.89 -17.51
C ASN A 267 -13.32 3.14 -17.98
N ALA A 268 -12.68 3.59 -19.05
CA ALA A 268 -11.47 2.96 -19.58
C ALA A 268 -10.31 3.02 -18.58
N SER A 269 -10.08 4.18 -17.96
CA SER A 269 -8.99 4.35 -17.00
C SER A 269 -9.26 3.62 -15.67
N THR A 270 -10.51 3.56 -15.22
CA THR A 270 -10.92 2.70 -14.08
C THR A 270 -10.62 1.23 -14.39
N ALA A 271 -11.05 0.71 -15.53
CA ALA A 271 -10.83 -0.69 -15.90
C ALA A 271 -9.33 -1.02 -16.03
N VAL A 272 -8.54 -0.13 -16.65
CA VAL A 272 -7.07 -0.29 -16.74
C VAL A 272 -6.41 -0.28 -15.37
N GLY A 273 -6.80 0.64 -14.50
CA GLY A 273 -6.30 0.70 -13.12
C GLY A 273 -6.65 -0.55 -12.31
N ALA A 274 -7.90 -0.99 -12.42
CA ALA A 274 -8.40 -2.20 -11.76
C ALA A 274 -7.67 -3.46 -12.25
N LEU A 275 -7.40 -3.57 -13.56
CA LEU A 275 -6.60 -4.67 -14.10
C LEU A 275 -5.17 -4.66 -13.54
N ALA A 276 -4.54 -3.48 -13.43
CA ALA A 276 -3.20 -3.36 -12.88
C ALA A 276 -3.14 -3.81 -11.41
N PHE A 277 -4.12 -3.41 -10.59
CA PHE A 277 -4.23 -3.89 -9.21
C PHE A 277 -4.56 -5.38 -9.12
N LEU A 278 -5.41 -5.91 -10.00
CA LEU A 278 -5.72 -7.34 -10.05
C LEU A 278 -4.47 -8.17 -10.33
N VAL A 279 -3.68 -7.78 -11.35
CA VAL A 279 -2.42 -8.44 -11.68
C VAL A 279 -1.42 -8.28 -10.53
N GLY A 280 -1.25 -7.07 -9.99
CA GLY A 280 -0.36 -6.82 -8.86
C GLY A 280 -0.70 -7.66 -7.62
N SER A 281 -1.99 -7.83 -7.35
CA SER A 281 -2.49 -8.61 -6.20
C SER A 281 -2.36 -10.11 -6.42
N ALA A 282 -2.59 -10.60 -7.64
CA ALA A 282 -2.34 -12.00 -7.98
C ALA A 282 -0.85 -12.37 -7.82
N LEU A 283 0.06 -11.42 -8.12
CA LEU A 283 1.50 -11.60 -7.91
C LEU A 283 1.92 -11.60 -6.43
N LEU A 284 1.10 -11.10 -5.50
CA LEU A 284 1.37 -11.18 -4.05
C LEU A 284 1.26 -12.61 -3.51
N LEU A 285 0.40 -13.45 -4.08
CA LEU A 285 0.19 -14.84 -3.65
C LEU A 285 1.52 -15.65 -3.66
N PRO A 286 2.24 -15.77 -4.80
CA PRO A 286 3.52 -16.49 -4.85
C PRO A 286 4.66 -15.79 -4.11
N ASP A 287 4.60 -14.47 -3.96
CA ASP A 287 5.63 -13.65 -3.30
C ASP A 287 5.65 -13.90 -1.78
N GLY A 288 4.48 -14.09 -1.15
CA GLY A 288 4.39 -14.37 0.28
C GLY A 288 4.95 -15.74 0.71
N ALA A 289 5.10 -16.67 -0.23
CA ALA A 289 5.56 -18.04 0.01
C ALA A 289 7.07 -18.25 -0.16
N ARG A 290 7.80 -17.28 -0.72
CA ARG A 290 9.26 -17.37 -0.87
C ARG A 290 9.94 -17.06 0.45
N ASP A 291 10.71 -18.00 1.00
CA ASP A 291 11.56 -17.71 2.15
C ASP A 291 12.67 -16.73 1.74
N PRO A 292 13.07 -15.79 2.62
CA PRO A 292 14.22 -14.94 2.38
C PRO A 292 15.48 -15.80 2.34
N SER A 293 16.06 -15.95 1.15
CA SER A 293 17.35 -16.60 0.90
C SER A 293 18.51 -15.80 1.47
#